data_AF-A0A6J6QTW8-F1
#
_entry.id   AF-A0A6J6QTW8-F1
#
_cell.length_a   1.000
_cell.length_b   1.000
_cell.length_c   1.000
_cell.angle_alpha   90.00
_cell.angle_beta   90.00
_cell.angle_gamma   90.00
#
_symmetry.space_group_name_H-M   'P 1'
#
loop_
_entity.id
_entity.type
_entity.pdbx_description
1 polymer ?
#
loop_
_entity_poly.entity_id
_entity_poly.type
_entity_poly.pdbx_seq_one_letter_code
_entity_poly.pdbx_strand_id
1 'polypeptide(L)' 'MHELIGCMVQTTDGTNRGRIESVMDNPAADLLVLESGILVPVVFALGGPVDGVLLVDTPDGLFELLDS' A
#
# COMPACT_ATOMS: atom_id res chain seq x y z
N MET A 1 -9.71 -11.07 -6.04
CA MET A 1 -9.04 -9.91 -5.41
C MET A 1 -8.37 -10.33 -4.10
N HIS A 2 -7.34 -11.18 -4.14
CA HIS A 2 -6.57 -11.55 -2.94
C HIS A 2 -5.07 -11.71 -3.25
N GLU A 3 -4.64 -11.43 -4.48
CA GLU A 3 -3.25 -11.62 -4.92
C GLU A 3 -2.27 -10.60 -4.32
N LEU A 4 -2.78 -9.50 -3.74
CA LEU A 4 -1.97 -8.47 -3.12
C LEU A 4 -1.61 -8.78 -1.67
N ILE A 5 -2.32 -9.69 -1.01
CA ILE A 5 -2.06 -10.03 0.40
C ILE A 5 -0.66 -10.67 0.50
N GLY A 6 0.15 -10.15 1.42
CA GLY A 6 1.54 -10.54 1.62
C GLY A 6 2.54 -9.81 0.73
N CYS A 7 2.10 -9.02 -0.26
CA CYS A 7 3.00 -8.18 -1.05
C CYS A 7 3.57 -7.04 -0.19
N MET A 8 4.82 -6.67 -0.44
CA MET A 8 5.47 -5.52 0.19
C MET A 8 5.10 -4.24 -0.56
N VAL A 9 4.56 -3.26 0.15
CA VAL A 9 4.33 -1.93 -0.42
C VAL A 9 5.61 -1.11 -0.35
N GLN A 10 6.02 -0.59 -1.49
CA GLN A 10 7.16 0.30 -1.64
C GLN A 10 6.70 1.59 -2.30
N THR A 11 7.15 2.73 -1.79
CA THR A 11 6.89 4.05 -2.41
C THR A 11 7.93 4.35 -3.49
N THR A 12 7.62 5.30 -4.37
CA THR A 12 8.49 5.72 -5.49
C THR A 12 9.86 6.28 -5.06
N ASP A 13 9.98 6.69 -3.80
CA ASP A 13 11.22 7.08 -3.11
C ASP A 13 12.11 5.88 -2.69
N GLY A 14 11.62 4.65 -2.85
CA GLY A 14 12.29 3.41 -2.44
C GLY A 14 12.03 3.00 -0.99
N THR A 15 11.15 3.70 -0.26
CA THR A 15 10.82 3.38 1.14
C THR A 15 9.85 2.20 1.21
N ASN A 16 10.21 1.16 1.97
CA ASN A 16 9.31 0.04 2.25
C ASN A 16 8.33 0.44 3.37
N ARG A 17 7.04 0.41 3.08
CA ARG A 17 5.97 0.81 4.03
C ARG A 17 5.42 -0.36 4.85
N GLY A 18 5.66 -1.59 4.39
CA GLY A 18 5.25 -2.82 5.06
C GLY A 18 4.51 -3.78 4.13
N ARG A 19 4.15 -4.96 4.63
CA ARG A 19 3.37 -5.93 3.87
C ARG A 19 1.87 -5.68 3.98
N ILE A 20 1.15 -5.99 2.91
CA ILE A 20 -0.32 -5.95 2.87
C ILE A 20 -0.84 -7.12 3.70
N GLU A 21 -1.49 -6.82 4.82
CA GLU A 21 -2.15 -7.79 5.68
C GLU A 21 -3.53 -8.18 5.13
N SER A 22 -4.30 -7.20 4.67
CA SER A 22 -5.63 -7.42 4.09
C SER A 22 -6.01 -6.35 3.08
N VAL A 23 -7.05 -6.62 2.30
CA VAL A 23 -7.66 -5.64 1.39
C VAL A 23 -9.08 -5.41 1.87
N MET A 24 -9.44 -4.16 2.07
CA MET A 24 -10.75 -3.74 2.54
C MET A 24 -11.52 -3.06 1.42
N ASP A 25 -12.68 -3.63 1.08
CA ASP A 25 -13.57 -3.07 0.07
C ASP A 25 -14.14 -1.74 0.56
N ASN A 26 -13.92 -0.68 -0.21
CA ASN A 26 -14.45 0.64 0.10
C ASN A 26 -15.12 1.21 -1.16
N PRO A 27 -16.34 1.79 -1.05
CA PRO A 27 -17.13 2.21 -2.21
C PRO A 27 -16.42 3.14 -3.20
N ALA A 28 -15.42 3.89 -2.74
CA ALA A 28 -14.61 4.76 -3.60
C ALA A 28 -13.46 4.01 -4.28
N ALA A 29 -12.72 3.21 -3.52
CA ALA A 29 -11.60 2.41 -3.98
C ALA A 29 -11.19 1.44 -2.88
N ASP A 30 -10.74 0.24 -3.26
CA ASP A 30 -10.21 -0.74 -2.31
C ASP A 30 -9.03 -0.16 -1.53
N LEU A 31 -8.98 -0.47 -0.24
CA LEU A 31 -7.96 -0.02 0.68
C LEU A 31 -7.05 -1.19 1.04
N LEU A 32 -5.76 -1.01 0.80
CA LEU A 32 -4.72 -1.95 1.21
C LEU A 32 -4.39 -1.68 2.67
N VAL A 33 -4.66 -2.67 3.52
CA VAL A 33 -4.34 -2.63 4.95
C VAL A 33 -2.94 -3.21 5.12
N LEU A 34 -1.99 -2.40 5.56
CA LEU A 34 -0.65 -2.85 5.90
C LEU A 34 -0.59 -3.43 7.30
N GLU A 35 0.39 -4.29 7.57
CA GLU A 35 0.67 -4.84 8.90
C GLU A 35 0.96 -3.76 9.97
N SER A 36 1.37 -2.57 9.54
CA SER A 36 1.56 -1.39 10.39
C SER A 36 0.24 -0.70 10.77
N GLY A 37 -0.90 -1.16 10.24
CA GLY A 37 -2.22 -0.54 10.43
C GLY A 37 -2.54 0.59 9.45
N ILE A 38 -1.65 0.84 8.48
CA ILE A 38 -1.80 1.90 7.49
C ILE A 38 -2.77 1.47 6.40
N LEU A 39 -3.63 2.39 5.98
CA LEU A 39 -4.58 2.20 4.89
C LEU A 39 -4.08 2.95 3.66
N VAL A 40 -3.74 2.22 2.60
CA VAL A 40 -3.28 2.77 1.33
C VAL A 40 -4.32 2.50 0.25
N PRO A 41 -4.95 3.52 -0.35
CA PRO A 41 -5.84 3.32 -1.48
C PRO A 41 -5.14 2.65 -2.66
N VAL A 42 -5.75 1.61 -3.23
CA VAL A 42 -5.19 0.85 -4.37
C VAL A 42 -5.00 1.72 -5.61
N VAL A 43 -5.72 2.85 -5.71
CA VAL A 43 -5.58 3.83 -6.81
C VAL A 43 -4.20 4.46 -6.89
N PHE A 44 -3.41 4.41 -5.82
CA PHE A 44 -2.03 4.87 -5.83
C PHE A 44 -1.05 3.82 -6.38
N ALA A 45 -1.48 2.58 -6.57
CA ALA A 45 -0.62 1.54 -7.16
C ALA A 45 -0.31 1.89 -8.62
N LEU A 46 0.97 1.92 -8.97
CA LEU A 46 1.44 2.20 -10.33
C LEU A 46 1.28 0.98 -11.27
N GLY A 47 0.85 -0.16 -10.74
CA GLY A 47 0.66 -1.39 -11.50
C GLY A 47 0.39 -2.59 -10.58
N GLY A 48 0.56 -3.79 -11.13
CA GLY A 48 0.56 -5.03 -10.34
C GLY A 48 1.86 -5.23 -9.57
N PRO A 49 1.86 -6.12 -8.56
CA PRO A 49 3.07 -6.46 -7.82
C PRO A 49 4.09 -7.16 -8.73
N VAL A 50 5.35 -6.80 -8.60
CA VAL A 50 6.49 -7.42 -9.29
C VAL A 50 7.39 -8.03 -8.23
N ASP A 51 7.68 -9.33 -8.34
CA ASP A 51 8.47 -10.09 -7.35
C ASP A 51 7.95 -9.95 -5.91
N GLY A 52 6.62 -9.81 -5.76
CA GLY A 52 5.98 -9.61 -4.46
C GLY A 52 6.08 -8.19 -3.89
N VAL A 53 6.50 -7.21 -4.69
CA VAL A 53 6.56 -5.80 -4.32
C VAL A 53 5.54 -4.99 -5.13
N LEU A 54 4.66 -4.28 -4.44
CA LEU A 54 3.71 -3.35 -5.04
C LEU A 54 4.25 -1.93 -4.93
N LEU A 55 4.55 -1.32 -6.08
CA LEU A 55 4.99 0.07 -6.15
C LEU A 55 3.78 1.00 -6.11
N VAL A 56 3.78 1.93 -5.16
CA VAL A 56 2.73 2.95 -5.01
C VAL A 56 3.32 4.35 -5.13
N ASP A 57 2.58 5.23 -5.80
CA ASP A 57 2.90 6.65 -5.89
C ASP A 57 1.88 7.44 -5.07
N THR A 58 2.28 7.80 -3.86
CA THR A 58 1.45 8.50 -2.89
C THR A 58 2.07 9.86 -2.61
N PRO A 59 1.29 10.92 -2.40
CA PRO A 59 1.83 12.22 -2.03
C PRO A 59 2.65 12.15 -0.73
N ASP A 60 3.75 12.91 -0.71
CA ASP A 60 4.56 13.14 0.49
C ASP A 60 3.62 13.63 1.61
N GLY A 61 3.59 12.92 2.74
CA GLY A 61 2.69 13.21 3.85
C GLY A 61 1.66 12.12 4.17
N LEU A 62 1.32 11.21 3.23
CA LEU A 62 0.36 10.12 3.52
C LEU A 62 0.80 9.24 4.69
N PHE A 63 2.11 9.06 4.81
CA PHE A 63 2.74 8.22 5.84
C PHE A 63 3.38 9.02 6.98
N GLU A 64 3.51 10.35 6.86
CA GLU A 64 4.19 11.20 7.86
C GLU A 64 3.47 11.24 9.21
N LEU A 65 2.17 10.92 9.25
CA LEU A 65 1.38 10.94 10.48
C LEU A 65 1.83 9.90 11.53
N LEU A 66 2.72 8.97 11.14
CA LEU A 66 3.19 7.85 11.97
C LEU A 66 4.65 8.00 12.42
N ASP A 67 5.35 9.02 11.94
CA ASP A 67 6.76 9.32 12.29
C ASP A 67 6.87 10.34 13.45
N SER A 68 5.79 10.62 14.19
CA SER A 68 5.76 11.53 15.37
C SER A 68 5.80 10.83 16.72
#